data_AF-A0A0C9WQR4-F1
#
_entry.id   AF-A0A0C9WQR4-F1
#
_cell.length_a   1.000
_cell.length_b   1.000
_cell.length_c   1.000
_cell.angle_alpha   90.00
_cell.angle_beta   90.00
_cell.angle_gamma   90.00
#
_symmetry.space_group_name_H-M   'P 1'
#
loop_
_entity.id
_entity.type
_entity.pdbx_description
1 polymer ?
#
loop_
_entity_poly.entity_id
_entity_poly.type
_entity_poly.pdbx_seq_one_letter_code
_entity_poly.pdbx_strand_id
1 'polypeptide(L)'
;MFRGSSSYILTKLARFNEFIALENPNIHAVVFHRGSVMTPIMEDLEDFKLFALDSPELAGAFAVYLTRTERAKFLNGKYASVNWDVEELEARREDIVSKGLFTEELKGVFSSVNRAFNLSPADICTL
;
A
#
# COMPACT_ATOMS: atom_id res chain seq x y z
N MET A 1 -19.87 5.39 -2.40
CA MET A 1 -18.94 5.82 -3.47
C MET A 1 -19.23 7.27 -3.79
N PHE A 2 -18.28 8.17 -3.55
CA PHE A 2 -18.48 9.62 -3.67
C PHE A 2 -18.43 10.07 -5.13
N ARG A 3 -19.41 10.87 -5.55
CA ARG A 3 -19.46 11.41 -6.92
C ARG A 3 -18.34 12.45 -7.09
N GLY A 4 -17.67 12.46 -8.24
CA GLY A 4 -16.59 13.41 -8.53
C GLY A 4 -15.19 13.02 -8.04
N SER A 5 -15.06 11.95 -7.25
CA SER A 5 -13.76 11.47 -6.75
C SER A 5 -13.14 10.35 -7.59
N SER A 6 -13.75 9.96 -8.72
CA SER A 6 -13.31 8.79 -9.50
C SER A 6 -11.88 8.93 -10.02
N SER A 7 -11.52 10.08 -10.58
CA SER A 7 -10.15 10.34 -11.06
C SER A 7 -9.14 10.27 -9.92
N TYR A 8 -9.45 10.89 -8.77
CA TYR A 8 -8.60 10.87 -7.59
C TYR A 8 -8.38 9.43 -7.07
N ILE A 9 -9.47 8.68 -6.88
CA ILE A 9 -9.41 7.30 -6.37
C ILE A 9 -8.59 6.42 -7.31
N LEU A 10 -8.82 6.51 -8.63
CA LEU A 10 -8.06 5.73 -9.61
C LEU A 10 -6.57 6.09 -9.62
N THR A 11 -6.23 7.37 -9.52
CA THR A 11 -4.81 7.79 -9.46
C THR A 11 -4.14 7.34 -8.17
N LYS A 12 -4.85 7.29 -7.04
CA LYS A 12 -4.29 6.79 -5.77
C LYS A 12 -4.19 5.26 -5.71
N LEU A 13 -4.93 4.55 -6.55
CA LEU A 13 -4.81 3.10 -6.77
C LEU A 13 -3.72 2.74 -7.80
N ALA A 14 -3.04 3.73 -8.41
CA ALA A 14 -2.03 3.43 -9.42
C ALA A 14 -0.77 2.79 -8.79
N ARG A 15 -0.48 1.55 -9.22
CA ARG A 15 0.58 0.67 -8.71
C ARG A 15 1.95 0.99 -9.29
N PHE A 16 2.77 1.76 -8.58
CA PHE A 16 4.12 2.09 -9.05
C PHE A 16 5.25 1.61 -8.12
N ASN A 17 4.98 1.45 -6.83
CA ASN A 17 6.00 1.06 -5.85
C ASN A 17 6.51 -0.38 -6.00
N GLU A 18 5.66 -1.32 -6.43
CA GLU A 18 6.07 -2.70 -6.69
C GLU A 18 7.17 -2.76 -7.76
N PHE A 19 6.99 -2.04 -8.87
CA PHE A 19 7.98 -1.96 -9.94
C PHE A 19 9.26 -1.28 -9.47
N ILE A 20 9.17 -0.16 -8.73
CA ILE A 20 10.36 0.50 -8.17
C ILE A 20 11.15 -0.47 -7.29
N ALA A 21 10.48 -1.18 -6.38
CA ALA A 21 11.12 -2.11 -5.45
C ALA A 21 11.76 -3.31 -6.16
N LEU A 22 11.15 -3.79 -7.26
CA LEU A 22 11.68 -4.90 -8.06
C LEU A 22 12.87 -4.48 -8.93
N GLU A 23 12.77 -3.34 -9.61
CA GLU A 23 13.79 -2.85 -10.54
C GLU A 23 15.00 -2.23 -9.81
N ASN A 24 14.82 -1.79 -8.57
CA ASN A 24 15.84 -1.10 -7.80
C ASN A 24 16.01 -1.76 -6.42
N PRO A 25 16.80 -2.85 -6.31
CA PRO A 25 16.95 -3.62 -5.06
C PRO A 25 17.48 -2.82 -3.86
N ASN A 26 18.15 -1.70 -4.12
CA ASN A 26 18.69 -0.80 -3.11
C ASN A 26 17.69 0.27 -2.65
N ILE A 27 16.50 0.33 -3.24
CA ILE A 27 15.46 1.32 -2.92
C ILE A 27 14.34 0.64 -2.14
N HIS A 28 13.96 1.25 -1.03
CA HIS A 28 12.77 0.89 -0.28
C HIS A 28 11.59 1.77 -0.74
N ALA A 29 10.62 1.16 -1.42
CA ALA A 29 9.47 1.86 -1.98
C ALA A 29 8.17 1.35 -1.34
N VAL A 30 7.49 2.24 -0.60
CA VAL A 30 6.22 1.94 0.06
C VAL A 30 5.23 3.03 -0.29
N VAL A 31 4.02 2.64 -0.68
CA VAL A 31 2.88 3.57 -0.74
C VAL A 31 2.15 3.47 0.58
N PHE A 32 1.80 4.61 1.18
CA PHE A 32 0.96 4.57 2.37
C PHE A 32 -0.19 5.56 2.30
N HIS A 33 -1.32 5.13 2.83
CA HIS A 33 -2.47 5.99 3.08
C HIS A 33 -2.23 6.78 4.35
N ARG A 34 -2.05 8.09 4.17
CA ARG A 34 -1.74 9.09 5.20
C ARG A 34 -2.82 9.32 6.25
N GLY A 35 -3.89 8.53 6.25
CA GLY A 35 -5.07 8.77 7.07
C GLY A 35 -5.90 9.94 6.56
N SER A 36 -7.01 10.18 7.25
CA SER A 36 -7.92 11.28 6.98
C SER A 36 -7.60 12.43 7.93
N VAL A 37 -6.68 13.28 7.51
CA VAL A 37 -6.25 14.47 8.27
C VAL A 37 -7.03 15.69 7.78
N MET A 38 -7.57 16.49 8.70
CA MET A 38 -8.25 17.74 8.36
C MET A 38 -7.27 18.70 7.65
N THR A 39 -7.58 19.04 6.40
CA THR A 39 -6.76 19.92 5.56
C THR A 39 -7.66 20.88 4.79
N PRO A 40 -7.13 22.01 4.27
CA PRO A 40 -7.96 23.00 3.56
C PRO A 40 -8.75 22.42 2.37
N ILE A 41 -8.24 21.36 1.71
CA ILE A 41 -8.95 20.70 0.61
C ILE A 41 -10.25 20.00 1.09
N MET A 42 -10.35 19.67 2.38
CA MET A 42 -11.54 19.07 2.97
C MET A 42 -12.59 20.11 3.35
N GLU A 43 -12.29 21.41 3.30
CA GLU A 43 -13.24 22.48 3.65
C GLU A 43 -14.49 22.45 2.77
N ASP A 44 -14.34 22.12 1.49
CA ASP A 44 -15.44 22.02 0.52
C ASP A 44 -16.01 20.59 0.40
N LEU A 45 -15.51 19.64 1.19
CA LEU A 45 -15.88 18.22 1.16
C LEU A 45 -16.54 17.81 2.48
N GLU A 46 -17.77 18.28 2.73
CA GLU A 46 -18.51 18.05 3.97
C GLU A 46 -18.61 16.56 4.35
N ASP A 47 -18.88 15.70 3.37
CA ASP A 47 -18.93 14.25 3.57
C ASP A 47 -17.60 13.66 4.08
N PHE A 48 -16.46 14.28 3.73
CA PHE A 48 -15.13 13.81 4.13
C PHE A 48 -14.70 14.34 5.50
N LYS A 49 -15.19 15.53 5.91
CA LYS A 49 -14.86 16.12 7.22
C LYS A 49 -15.22 15.20 8.38
N LEU A 50 -16.33 14.46 8.26
CA LEU A 50 -16.78 13.50 9.28
C LEU A 50 -15.79 12.36 9.51
N PHE A 51 -14.95 12.05 8.52
CA PHE A 51 -13.95 11.01 8.60
C PHE A 51 -12.55 11.56 8.89
N ALA A 52 -12.38 12.88 8.97
CA ALA A 52 -11.11 13.55 9.17
C ALA A 52 -10.66 13.53 10.65
N LEU A 53 -10.50 12.32 11.19
CA LEU A 53 -10.22 12.06 12.60
C LEU A 53 -8.73 11.87 12.92
N ASP A 54 -7.89 11.71 11.88
CA ASP A 54 -6.47 11.44 12.06
C ASP A 54 -5.67 12.74 12.24
N SER A 55 -4.57 12.66 12.99
CA SER A 55 -3.68 13.81 13.19
C SER A 55 -2.52 13.83 12.19
N PRO A 56 -1.97 15.01 11.86
CA PRO A 56 -0.74 15.12 11.06
C PRO A 56 0.44 14.36 11.69
N GLU A 57 0.52 14.33 13.02
CA GLU A 57 1.58 13.66 13.77
C GLU A 57 1.53 12.14 13.57
N LEU A 58 0.34 11.54 13.52
CA LEU A 58 0.17 10.12 13.24
C LEU A 58 0.75 9.76 11.86
N ALA A 59 0.42 10.56 10.84
CA ALA A 59 0.94 10.36 9.49
C ALA A 59 2.47 10.55 9.41
N GLY A 60 3.00 11.56 10.10
CA GLY A 60 4.43 11.82 10.18
C GLY A 60 5.20 10.71 10.90
N ALA A 61 4.68 10.25 12.04
CA ALA A 61 5.29 9.16 12.80
C ALA A 61 5.35 7.86 11.99
N PHE A 62 4.26 7.54 11.29
CA PHE A 62 4.22 6.37 10.42
C PHE A 62 5.20 6.49 9.23
N ALA A 63 5.32 7.68 8.63
CA ALA A 63 6.31 7.91 7.57
C ALA A 63 7.75 7.70 8.08
N VAL A 64 8.08 8.16 9.29
CA VAL A 64 9.37 7.90 9.93
C VAL A 64 9.58 6.42 10.23
N TYR A 65 8.52 5.70 10.61
CA TYR A 65 8.60 4.25 10.78
C TYR A 65 8.95 3.54 9.46
N LEU A 66 8.31 3.92 8.35
CA LEU A 66 8.56 3.32 7.03
C LEU A 66 9.99 3.56 6.52
N THR A 67 10.65 4.66 6.92
CA THR A 67 12.06 4.90 6.53
C THR A 67 13.05 4.08 7.34
N ARG A 68 12.65 3.46 8.45
CA ARG A 68 13.49 2.53 9.22
C ARG A 68 13.53 1.17 8.52
N THR A 69 14.37 1.08 7.48
CA THR A 69 14.45 -0.05 6.55
C THR A 69 14.61 -1.40 7.24
N GLU A 70 15.28 -1.51 8.39
CA GLU A 70 15.43 -2.78 9.10
C GLU A 70 14.12 -3.30 9.68
N ARG A 71 13.28 -2.42 10.23
CA ARG A 71 11.99 -2.78 10.85
C ARG A 71 10.90 -2.93 9.80
N ALA A 72 10.82 -1.97 8.87
CA ALA A 72 9.77 -1.91 7.85
C ALA A 72 10.10 -2.68 6.56
N LYS A 73 11.22 -3.42 6.49
CA LYS A 73 11.68 -4.09 5.25
C LYS A 73 10.61 -4.93 4.57
N PHE A 74 9.79 -5.61 5.36
CA PHE A 74 8.73 -6.50 4.89
C PHE A 74 7.60 -5.76 4.14
N LEU A 75 7.54 -4.43 4.27
CA LEU A 75 6.61 -3.56 3.55
C LEU A 75 7.16 -3.08 2.20
N ASN A 76 8.38 -3.46 1.80
CA ASN A 76 8.94 -3.03 0.52
C ASN A 76 8.05 -3.49 -0.64
N GLY A 77 7.68 -2.56 -1.53
CA GLY A 77 6.75 -2.81 -2.62
C GLY A 77 5.29 -2.97 -2.18
N LYS A 78 4.92 -2.65 -0.94
CA LYS A 78 3.55 -2.84 -0.42
C LYS A 78 2.83 -1.52 -0.14
N TYR A 79 1.52 -1.63 0.06
CA TYR A 79 0.63 -0.57 0.52
C TYR A 79 0.36 -0.69 2.03
N ALA A 80 0.46 0.41 2.78
CA ALA A 80 0.09 0.41 4.21
C ALA A 80 -0.83 1.60 4.56
N SER A 81 -1.49 1.55 5.71
CA SER A 81 -2.25 2.71 6.23
C SER A 81 -1.70 3.12 7.59
N VAL A 82 -1.70 4.43 7.87
CA VAL A 82 -1.26 4.99 9.16
C VAL A 82 -2.10 4.51 10.35
N ASN A 83 -3.31 4.00 10.09
CA ASN A 83 -4.21 3.51 11.14
C ASN A 83 -3.81 2.14 11.69
N TRP A 84 -2.74 1.52 11.16
CA TRP A 84 -2.19 0.28 11.73
C TRP A 84 -1.38 0.56 12.98
N ASP A 85 -1.57 -0.29 13.99
CA ASP A 85 -0.61 -0.42 15.08
C ASP A 85 0.69 -1.04 14.53
N VAL A 86 1.81 -0.36 14.76
CA VAL A 86 3.12 -0.76 14.23
C VAL A 86 3.61 -2.07 14.85
N GLU A 87 3.36 -2.29 16.15
CA GLU A 87 3.78 -3.50 16.85
C GLU A 87 2.98 -4.71 16.34
N GLU A 88 1.67 -4.53 16.11
CA GLU A 88 0.85 -5.57 15.48
C GLU A 88 1.31 -5.87 14.05
N LEU A 89 1.64 -4.82 13.28
CA LEU A 89 2.10 -4.97 11.89
C LEU A 89 3.42 -5.77 11.82
N GLU A 90 4.35 -5.50 12.73
CA GLU A 90 5.61 -6.24 12.85
C GLU A 90 5.39 -7.69 13.31
N ALA A 91 4.52 -7.90 14.30
CA ALA A 91 4.16 -9.25 14.78
C ALA A 91 3.52 -10.11 13.69
N ARG A 92 2.91 -9.50 12.68
CA ARG A 92 2.28 -10.18 11.53
C ARG A 92 3.18 -10.27 10.30
N ARG A 93 4.48 -9.95 10.40
CA ARG A 93 5.37 -9.88 9.22
C ARG A 93 5.37 -11.17 8.38
N GLU A 94 5.41 -12.34 9.01
CA GLU A 94 5.47 -13.62 8.29
C GLU A 94 4.18 -13.87 7.50
N ASP A 95 3.05 -13.53 8.11
CA ASP A 95 1.73 -13.63 7.50
C ASP A 95 1.59 -12.68 6.32
N ILE A 96 2.08 -11.45 6.46
CA ILE A 96 2.02 -10.42 5.41
C ILE A 96 2.82 -10.86 4.18
N VAL A 97 4.02 -11.41 4.39
CA VAL A 97 4.89 -11.85 3.30
C VAL A 97 4.34 -13.11 2.65
N SER A 98 4.04 -14.14 3.44
CA SER A 98 3.65 -15.46 2.91
C SER A 98 2.32 -15.46 2.16
N LYS A 99 1.35 -14.64 2.60
CA LYS A 99 0.01 -14.56 1.99
C LYS A 99 -0.10 -13.46 0.93
N GLY A 100 0.99 -12.72 0.66
CA GLY A 100 0.98 -11.58 -0.24
C GLY A 100 0.01 -10.48 0.21
N LEU A 101 -0.14 -10.27 1.53
CA LEU A 101 -0.99 -9.18 2.03
C LEU A 101 -0.35 -7.84 1.70
N PHE A 102 -1.20 -6.80 1.60
CA PHE A 102 -0.78 -5.45 1.26
C PHE A 102 -0.13 -5.29 -0.12
N THR A 103 -0.20 -6.35 -0.93
CA THR A 103 0.16 -6.33 -2.33
C THR A 103 -1.13 -6.25 -3.14
N GLU A 104 -1.19 -5.30 -4.07
CA GLU A 104 -2.35 -5.18 -4.94
C GLU A 104 -2.23 -6.21 -6.06
N GLU A 105 -3.16 -7.16 -6.13
CA GLU A 105 -3.10 -8.24 -7.12
C GLU A 105 -4.50 -8.52 -7.67
N LEU A 106 -4.59 -8.76 -8.99
CA LEU A 106 -5.82 -9.24 -9.60
C LEU A 106 -5.96 -10.74 -9.31
N LYS A 107 -6.72 -11.08 -8.27
CA LYS A 107 -7.05 -12.47 -7.95
C LYS A 107 -8.31 -12.90 -8.70
N GLY A 108 -8.17 -13.92 -9.54
CA GLY A 108 -9.28 -14.47 -10.32
C GLY A 108 -9.16 -15.99 -10.46
N VAL A 109 -10.30 -16.68 -10.51
CA VAL A 109 -10.34 -18.09 -10.91
C VAL A 109 -10.38 -18.11 -12.44
N PHE A 110 -9.20 -18.20 -13.05
CA PHE A 110 -9.11 -18.37 -14.49
C PHE A 110 -9.51 -19.80 -14.85
N SER A 111 -10.34 -19.97 -15.89
CA SER A 111 -10.67 -21.30 -16.39
C SER A 111 -9.39 -22.01 -16.84
N SER A 112 -9.41 -23.34 -16.88
CA SER A 112 -8.25 -24.19 -17.20
C SER A 112 -7.66 -24.02 -18.61
N VAL A 113 -8.08 -22.99 -19.35
CA VAL A 113 -7.56 -22.59 -20.65
C VAL A 113 -6.60 -21.41 -20.45
N ASN A 114 -5.29 -21.73 -20.46
CA ASN A 114 -4.09 -20.85 -20.47
C ASN A 114 -3.38 -20.46 -19.16
N ARG A 115 -2.83 -21.48 -18.48
CA ARG A 115 -1.38 -21.84 -18.36
C ARG A 115 -0.25 -20.77 -18.37
N ALA A 116 -0.46 -19.48 -18.11
CA ALA A 116 0.65 -18.49 -18.13
C ALA A 116 0.80 -17.58 -16.88
N PHE A 117 -0.11 -17.63 -15.89
CA PHE A 117 -0.12 -16.66 -14.79
C PHE A 117 0.22 -17.22 -13.39
N ASN A 118 0.57 -18.51 -13.27
CA ASN A 118 1.13 -19.06 -12.03
C ASN A 118 2.65 -18.97 -12.05
N LEU A 119 3.20 -17.79 -12.31
CA LEU A 119 4.63 -17.56 -12.21
C LEU A 119 4.96 -17.29 -10.74
N SER A 120 5.77 -18.16 -10.16
CA SER A 120 6.41 -17.89 -8.88
C SER A 120 7.39 -16.72 -9.03
N PRO A 121 7.79 -16.05 -7.95
CA PRO A 121 8.80 -14.98 -8.03
C PRO A 121 10.11 -15.41 -8.75
N ALA A 122 10.41 -16.71 -8.79
CA ALA A 122 11.58 -17.24 -9.50
C ALA A 122 11.45 -17.20 -11.03
N ASP A 123 10.23 -17.23 -11.57
CA ASP A 123 10.00 -17.28 -13.01
C ASP A 123 10.09 -15.90 -13.68
N ILE A 124 10.03 -14.82 -12.89
CA ILE A 124 10.12 -13.42 -13.35
C ILE A 124 11.58 -13.00 -13.61
N CYS A 125 12.55 -13.59 -12.91
CA CYS A 125 13.98 -13.22 -13.03
C CYS A 125 14.71 -13.80 -14.26
N THR A 126 14.01 -14.49 -15.16
CA THR A 126 14.59 -15.12 -16.36
C THR A 126 14.18 -14.46 -17.69
N LEU A 127 13.57 -13.27 -17.65
CA LEU A 127 13.30 -12.42 -18.82
C LEU A 127 14.17 -11.17 -18.77
#